data_AF-A0A6G1TYF3-F1
#
_entry.id   AF-A0A6G1TYF3-F1
#
_cell.length_a   1.000
_cell.length_b   1.000
_cell.length_c   1.000
_cell.angle_alpha   90.00
_cell.angle_beta   90.00
_cell.angle_gamma   90.00
#
_symmetry.space_group_name_H-M   'P 1'
#
loop_
_entity.id
_entity.type
_entity.pdbx_description
1 polymer ?
#
loop_
_entity_poly.entity_id
_entity_poly.type
_entity_poly.pdbx_seq_one_letter_code
_entity_poly.pdbx_strand_id
1 'polypeptide(L)'
;MLLFVILGAKVIKRCKLCKKKQSIFRILMYLCAQHKVTLHMNIRMNIILSAGIIIARYGYDQMPPVLWLILLLVMTGMAIILRKWILSQHILLYICMFLLGGLLTSYQEYRERKPDTYFTIDELSELDRFQITAQERRAETEQKMKGLGIENEDFGVIAAMALGDKTALDKDTKEVYSVAGASHVLAVSGLHISIIFQLLIMLLGGNRRHIFIIFSALLAIWMYVLFIGMPASAVRSATMLSVYGFVMMTRRKGESLHLLSTALTFMLLWNPLYLFDLSFQMSFAAVGSIIVFMPLLSSLYHPAHRLSQWIWSMLCVSAAAQIGTLPLITYYFGRISCYSLLTTFIAIPAATGILYLCCMLMLLSPFLLLSPTVAPASWLTSWIAKALVSITHFANTAFHLISLAPGASIDGIHLPLPALFCIYAVIGLVYAGWVRIKRIRNKMARSQEDFSPKNALFMNHR
;
A
#
# COMPACT_ATOMS: atom_id res chain seq x y z
N MET A 1 -11.96 -9.08 -12.12
CA MET A 1 -11.90 -9.00 -13.60
C MET A 1 -13.17 -8.47 -14.23
N LEU A 2 -14.36 -9.09 -14.04
CA LEU A 2 -15.61 -8.57 -14.64
C LEU A 2 -16.07 -7.21 -14.08
N LEU A 3 -15.92 -6.97 -12.77
CA LEU A 3 -16.31 -5.68 -12.15
C LEU A 3 -15.48 -4.48 -12.67
N PHE A 4 -14.23 -4.73 -13.08
CA PHE A 4 -13.33 -3.73 -13.68
C PHE A 4 -13.69 -3.41 -15.14
N VAL A 5 -14.35 -4.33 -15.85
CA VAL A 5 -14.91 -4.03 -17.19
C VAL A 5 -16.03 -2.99 -17.08
N ILE A 6 -16.75 -2.96 -15.96
CA ILE A 6 -17.91 -2.09 -15.77
C ILE A 6 -17.49 -0.73 -15.16
N LEU A 7 -16.62 -0.73 -14.15
CA LEU A 7 -16.17 0.51 -13.49
C LEU A 7 -15.12 1.28 -14.31
N GLY A 8 -14.16 0.59 -14.94
CA GLY A 8 -13.18 1.22 -15.82
C GLY A 8 -13.78 1.81 -17.09
N ALA A 9 -14.88 1.25 -17.60
CA ALA A 9 -15.57 1.75 -18.79
C ALA A 9 -16.32 3.08 -18.58
N LYS A 10 -16.63 3.45 -17.33
CA LYS A 10 -17.35 4.70 -17.01
C LYS A 10 -16.42 5.89 -16.83
N VAL A 11 -15.27 5.73 -16.16
CA VAL A 11 -14.31 6.82 -15.88
C VAL A 11 -13.55 7.26 -17.14
N ILE A 12 -13.39 6.36 -18.13
CA ILE A 12 -12.56 6.60 -19.33
C ILE A 12 -13.39 7.21 -20.49
N LYS A 13 -14.70 7.38 -20.32
CA LYS A 13 -15.65 7.70 -21.39
C LYS A 13 -15.65 9.18 -21.86
N ARG A 14 -14.89 10.09 -21.23
CA ARG A 14 -14.95 11.54 -21.52
C ARG A 14 -13.89 12.09 -22.50
N CYS A 15 -13.04 11.28 -23.12
CA CYS A 15 -12.02 11.78 -24.05
C CYS A 15 -12.13 11.12 -25.44
N LYS A 16 -12.36 11.90 -26.52
CA LYS A 16 -12.53 11.39 -27.90
C LYS A 16 -11.31 10.61 -28.43
N LEU A 17 -10.10 10.86 -27.90
CA LEU A 17 -8.87 10.10 -28.20
C LEU A 17 -8.83 8.69 -27.56
N CYS A 18 -9.71 8.40 -26.60
CA CYS A 18 -9.66 7.17 -25.78
C CYS A 18 -10.27 5.93 -26.43
N LYS A 19 -11.06 6.09 -27.50
CA LYS A 19 -11.67 4.94 -28.22
C LYS A 19 -10.62 3.99 -28.82
N LYS A 20 -9.48 4.51 -29.30
CA LYS A 20 -8.39 3.69 -29.87
C LYS A 20 -7.58 2.96 -28.79
N LYS A 21 -7.36 3.61 -27.63
CA LYS A 21 -6.74 3.01 -26.42
C LYS A 21 -7.55 1.82 -25.88
N GLN A 22 -8.88 1.86 -26.00
CA GLN A 22 -9.80 0.82 -25.53
C GLN A 22 -9.63 -0.53 -26.26
N SER A 23 -9.18 -0.53 -27.52
CA SER A 23 -8.99 -1.75 -28.32
C SER A 23 -7.70 -2.51 -27.94
N ILE A 24 -6.59 -1.78 -27.79
CA ILE A 24 -5.27 -2.37 -27.48
C ILE A 24 -5.27 -3.01 -26.09
N PHE A 25 -5.82 -2.33 -25.09
CA PHE A 25 -5.89 -2.85 -23.72
C PHE A 25 -6.74 -4.13 -23.66
N ARG A 26 -7.84 -4.20 -24.42
CA ARG A 26 -8.68 -5.41 -24.52
C ARG A 26 -7.94 -6.57 -25.17
N ILE A 27 -7.14 -6.31 -26.20
CA ILE A 27 -6.32 -7.33 -26.87
C ILE A 27 -5.22 -7.86 -25.94
N LEU A 28 -4.50 -6.97 -25.25
CA LEU A 28 -3.49 -7.36 -24.25
C LEU A 28 -4.11 -8.17 -23.09
N MET A 29 -5.27 -7.74 -22.59
CA MET A 29 -6.00 -8.48 -21.56
C MET A 29 -6.52 -9.83 -22.06
N TYR A 30 -6.92 -9.94 -23.32
CA TYR A 30 -7.31 -11.21 -23.95
C TYR A 30 -6.11 -12.17 -24.08
N LEU A 31 -4.97 -11.68 -24.56
CA LEU A 31 -3.72 -12.45 -24.64
C LEU A 31 -3.26 -12.91 -23.25
N CYS A 32 -3.39 -12.05 -22.25
CA CYS A 32 -3.06 -12.38 -20.87
C CYS A 32 -4.05 -13.39 -20.26
N ALA A 33 -5.34 -13.31 -20.60
CA ALA A 33 -6.37 -14.24 -20.13
C ALA A 33 -6.26 -15.65 -20.75
N GLN A 34 -5.64 -15.78 -21.94
CA GLN A 34 -5.40 -17.09 -22.56
C GLN A 34 -4.31 -17.89 -21.83
N HIS A 35 -3.42 -17.23 -21.10
CA HIS A 35 -2.35 -17.88 -20.33
C HIS A 35 -2.66 -17.89 -18.84
N LYS A 36 -2.41 -19.03 -18.17
CA LYS A 36 -2.46 -19.11 -16.72
C LYS A 36 -1.29 -18.29 -16.16
N VAL A 37 -1.55 -17.01 -15.84
CA VAL A 37 -0.54 -16.09 -15.32
C VAL A 37 0.01 -16.65 -14.01
N THR A 38 1.25 -17.11 -14.06
CA THR A 38 2.00 -17.55 -12.87
C THR A 38 2.62 -16.35 -12.18
N LEU A 39 2.96 -16.49 -10.90
CA LEU A 39 3.68 -15.47 -10.15
C LEU A 39 4.97 -15.02 -10.86
N HIS A 40 5.77 -15.98 -11.33
CA HIS A 40 7.00 -15.69 -12.06
C HIS A 40 6.77 -14.87 -13.34
N MET A 41 5.70 -15.17 -14.08
CA MET A 41 5.34 -14.43 -15.29
C MET A 41 4.90 -13.00 -14.95
N ASN A 42 4.10 -12.82 -13.90
CA ASN A 42 3.64 -11.52 -13.43
C ASN A 42 4.82 -10.62 -12.95
N ILE A 43 5.75 -11.19 -12.18
CA ILE A 43 6.97 -10.48 -11.73
C ILE A 43 7.80 -10.03 -12.94
N ARG A 44 8.03 -10.93 -13.93
CA ARG A 44 8.76 -10.58 -15.15
C ARG A 44 8.08 -9.47 -15.93
N MET A 45 6.75 -9.51 -16.06
CA MET A 45 5.99 -8.45 -16.71
C MET A 45 6.16 -7.10 -16.00
N ASN A 46 6.13 -7.08 -14.66
CA ASN A 46 6.32 -5.84 -13.90
C ASN A 46 7.72 -5.26 -14.06
N ILE A 47 8.76 -6.09 -14.07
CA ILE A 47 10.14 -5.65 -14.32
C ILE A 47 10.24 -5.00 -15.71
N ILE A 48 9.67 -5.66 -16.73
CA ILE A 48 9.74 -5.21 -18.12
C ILE A 48 8.89 -3.96 -18.36
N LEU A 49 7.71 -3.88 -17.75
CA LEU A 49 6.87 -2.68 -17.73
C LEU A 49 7.63 -1.50 -17.09
N SER A 50 8.26 -1.73 -15.94
CA SER A 50 9.05 -0.71 -15.22
C SER A 50 10.24 -0.23 -16.04
N ALA A 51 10.94 -1.13 -16.75
CA ALA A 51 12.02 -0.76 -17.66
C ALA A 51 11.54 0.17 -18.79
N GLY A 52 10.37 -0.13 -19.38
CA GLY A 52 9.76 0.74 -20.39
C GLY A 52 9.38 2.12 -19.85
N ILE A 53 8.88 2.19 -18.60
CA ILE A 53 8.56 3.44 -17.91
C ILE A 53 9.83 4.28 -17.70
N ILE A 54 10.91 3.67 -17.18
CA ILE A 54 12.18 4.36 -16.91
C ILE A 54 12.78 4.92 -18.20
N ILE A 55 12.84 4.11 -19.26
CA ILE A 55 13.41 4.54 -20.55
C ILE A 55 12.58 5.68 -21.15
N ALA A 56 11.25 5.63 -21.07
CA ALA A 56 10.42 6.71 -21.60
C ALA A 56 10.47 7.99 -20.78
N ARG A 57 10.70 7.93 -19.46
CA ARG A 57 10.86 9.13 -18.63
C ARG A 57 12.17 9.87 -18.95
N TYR A 58 13.29 9.16 -19.05
CA TYR A 58 14.59 9.76 -19.33
C TYR A 58 14.86 10.00 -20.83
N GLY A 59 14.19 9.26 -21.72
CA GLY A 59 14.30 9.38 -23.17
C GLY A 59 13.11 10.09 -23.81
N TYR A 60 12.29 10.82 -23.05
CA TYR A 60 11.06 11.45 -23.53
C TYR A 60 11.31 12.35 -24.75
N ASP A 61 12.35 13.17 -24.70
CA ASP A 61 12.66 14.14 -25.76
C ASP A 61 13.03 13.46 -27.09
N GLN A 62 13.50 12.22 -27.04
CA GLN A 62 13.87 11.44 -28.23
C GLN A 62 12.70 10.60 -28.78
N MET A 63 11.76 10.19 -27.93
CA MET A 63 10.71 9.23 -28.27
C MET A 63 9.31 9.76 -27.89
N PRO A 64 8.63 10.49 -28.80
CA PRO A 64 7.30 11.03 -28.53
C PRO A 64 6.24 9.92 -28.41
N PRO A 65 5.07 10.21 -27.80
CA PRO A 65 4.04 9.20 -27.54
C PRO A 65 3.55 8.47 -28.79
N VAL A 66 3.57 9.15 -29.95
CA VAL A 66 3.15 8.60 -31.24
C VAL A 66 4.05 7.45 -31.69
N LEU A 67 5.37 7.56 -31.47
CA LEU A 67 6.34 6.54 -31.86
C LEU A 67 6.14 5.26 -31.05
N TRP A 68 5.98 5.39 -29.72
CA TRP A 68 5.64 4.27 -28.84
C TRP A 68 4.33 3.59 -29.26
N LEU A 69 3.33 4.36 -29.67
CA LEU A 69 2.04 3.82 -30.12
C LEU A 69 2.19 3.00 -31.42
N ILE A 70 2.95 3.51 -32.39
CA ILE A 70 3.20 2.81 -33.66
C ILE A 70 3.92 1.49 -33.39
N LEU A 71 4.99 1.50 -32.60
CA LEU A 71 5.74 0.30 -32.23
C LEU A 71 4.83 -0.72 -31.53
N LEU A 72 3.99 -0.28 -30.59
CA LEU A 72 3.05 -1.15 -29.89
C LEU A 72 2.03 -1.79 -30.85
N LEU A 73 1.51 -1.03 -31.83
CA LEU A 73 0.58 -1.55 -32.83
C LEU A 73 1.22 -2.59 -33.75
N VAL A 74 2.45 -2.35 -34.20
CA VAL A 74 3.21 -3.30 -35.03
C VAL A 74 3.44 -4.61 -34.27
N MET A 75 3.91 -4.52 -33.03
CA MET A 75 4.21 -5.70 -32.22
C MET A 75 2.96 -6.49 -31.83
N THR A 76 1.86 -5.81 -31.51
CA THR A 76 0.58 -6.49 -31.23
C THR A 76 0.02 -7.18 -32.47
N GLY A 77 0.16 -6.57 -33.67
CA GLY A 77 -0.19 -7.21 -34.94
C GLY A 77 0.64 -8.47 -35.20
N MET A 78 1.96 -8.39 -35.00
CA MET A 78 2.87 -9.54 -35.10
C MET A 78 2.48 -10.66 -34.11
N ALA A 79 1.96 -10.31 -32.93
CA ALA A 79 1.55 -11.27 -31.90
C ALA A 79 0.35 -12.10 -32.32
N ILE A 80 -0.59 -11.47 -33.02
CA ILE A 80 -1.78 -12.13 -33.53
C ILE A 80 -1.39 -13.10 -34.66
N ILE A 81 -0.45 -12.72 -35.53
CA ILE A 81 0.02 -13.57 -36.64
C ILE A 81 0.76 -14.81 -36.12
N LEU A 82 1.65 -14.63 -35.14
CA LEU A 82 2.48 -15.70 -34.57
C LEU A 82 1.76 -16.54 -33.51
N ARG A 83 0.42 -16.52 -33.46
CA ARG A 83 -0.39 -17.19 -32.41
C ARG A 83 -0.12 -18.70 -32.28
N LYS A 84 0.34 -19.35 -33.36
CA LYS A 84 0.66 -20.80 -33.36
C LYS A 84 1.91 -21.17 -32.55
N TRP A 85 2.79 -20.22 -32.24
CA TRP A 85 4.11 -20.48 -31.62
C TRP A 85 4.15 -19.98 -30.16
N ILE A 86 3.92 -20.88 -29.19
CA ILE A 86 3.83 -20.54 -27.75
C ILE A 86 5.07 -19.79 -27.22
N LEU A 87 6.29 -20.20 -27.60
CA LEU A 87 7.51 -19.53 -27.12
C LEU A 87 7.61 -18.08 -27.64
N SER A 88 7.23 -17.88 -28.91
CA SER A 88 7.18 -16.55 -29.52
C SER A 88 6.13 -15.65 -28.86
N GLN A 89 5.03 -16.22 -28.36
CA GLN A 89 3.96 -15.45 -27.68
C GLN A 89 4.44 -14.81 -26.38
N HIS A 90 5.23 -15.51 -25.56
CA HIS A 90 5.73 -14.97 -24.29
C HIS A 90 6.69 -13.80 -24.48
N ILE A 91 7.65 -13.94 -25.41
CA ILE A 91 8.61 -12.88 -25.73
C ILE A 91 7.87 -11.64 -26.23
N LEU A 92 6.92 -11.86 -27.13
CA LEU A 92 6.18 -10.77 -27.75
C LEU A 92 5.24 -10.06 -26.78
N LEU A 93 4.66 -10.79 -25.83
CA LEU A 93 3.90 -10.22 -24.73
C LEU A 93 4.78 -9.34 -23.83
N TYR A 94 6.01 -9.77 -23.54
CA TYR A 94 6.96 -8.95 -22.80
C TYR A 94 7.34 -7.67 -23.55
N ILE A 95 7.59 -7.75 -24.86
CA ILE A 95 7.86 -6.57 -25.70
C ILE A 95 6.64 -5.64 -25.69
N CYS A 96 5.41 -6.17 -25.79
CA CYS A 96 4.20 -5.36 -25.70
C CYS A 96 4.07 -4.66 -24.34
N MET A 97 4.41 -5.34 -23.23
CA MET A 97 4.41 -4.73 -21.90
C MET A 97 5.45 -3.62 -21.76
N PHE A 98 6.65 -3.81 -22.31
CA PHE A 98 7.69 -2.78 -22.37
C PHE A 98 7.20 -1.53 -23.12
N LEU A 99 6.69 -1.73 -24.34
CA LEU A 99 6.19 -0.65 -25.19
C LEU A 99 4.97 0.05 -24.57
N LEU A 100 4.11 -0.69 -23.88
CA LEU A 100 2.97 -0.14 -23.16
C LEU A 100 3.43 0.77 -22.01
N GLY A 101 4.43 0.36 -21.23
CA GLY A 101 5.03 1.18 -20.18
C GLY A 101 5.59 2.50 -20.74
N GLY A 102 6.32 2.41 -21.85
CA GLY A 102 6.88 3.59 -22.51
C GLY A 102 5.82 4.54 -23.07
N LEU A 103 4.80 3.99 -23.75
CA LEU A 103 3.66 4.76 -24.27
C LEU A 103 2.91 5.51 -23.17
N LEU A 104 2.58 4.82 -22.07
CA LEU A 104 1.84 5.42 -20.96
C LEU A 104 2.63 6.56 -20.33
N THR A 105 3.93 6.36 -20.10
CA THR A 105 4.81 7.34 -19.47
C THR A 105 4.99 8.56 -20.34
N SER A 106 5.32 8.37 -21.62
CA SER A 106 5.47 9.47 -22.58
C SER A 106 4.16 10.24 -22.74
N TYR A 107 3.01 9.55 -22.77
CA TYR A 107 1.71 10.23 -22.80
C TYR A 107 1.44 11.06 -21.54
N GLN A 108 1.86 10.59 -20.37
CA GLN A 108 1.63 11.29 -19.12
C GLN A 108 2.57 12.49 -18.97
N GLU A 109 3.85 12.33 -19.33
CA GLU A 109 4.82 13.42 -19.42
C GLU A 109 4.34 14.52 -20.37
N TYR A 110 3.80 14.14 -21.54
CA TYR A 110 3.20 15.08 -22.48
C TYR A 110 2.01 15.84 -21.88
N ARG A 111 1.26 15.21 -20.97
CA ARG A 111 0.14 15.87 -20.28
C ARG A 111 0.63 16.84 -19.21
N GLU A 112 1.67 16.49 -18.45
CA GLU A 112 2.26 17.34 -17.41
C GLU A 112 3.03 18.52 -17.97
N ARG A 113 3.67 18.38 -19.14
CA ARG A 113 4.41 19.48 -19.79
C ARG A 113 3.53 20.49 -20.54
N LYS A 114 2.22 20.22 -20.69
CA LYS A 114 1.32 21.23 -21.25
C LYS A 114 1.13 22.35 -20.22
N PRO A 115 1.24 23.63 -20.60
CA PRO A 115 1.01 24.73 -19.69
C PRO A 115 -0.40 24.63 -19.09
N ASP A 116 -0.52 24.90 -17.79
CA ASP A 116 -1.78 24.89 -17.07
C ASP A 116 -2.78 25.81 -17.77
N THR A 117 -3.74 25.22 -18.50
CA THR A 117 -4.99 25.92 -18.82
C THR A 117 -5.76 26.03 -17.52
N TYR A 118 -5.82 27.24 -16.95
CA TYR A 118 -6.70 27.55 -15.83
C TYR A 118 -8.13 27.21 -16.22
N PHE A 119 -8.71 26.20 -15.58
CA PHE A 119 -10.11 25.85 -15.75
C PHE A 119 -10.96 26.73 -14.84
N THR A 120 -11.96 27.40 -15.40
CA THR A 120 -13.04 28.04 -14.62
C THR A 120 -13.78 26.98 -13.79
N ILE A 121 -14.31 27.32 -12.61
CA ILE A 121 -14.96 26.37 -11.68
C ILE A 121 -16.06 25.52 -12.34
N ASP A 122 -16.69 26.05 -13.39
CA ASP A 122 -17.71 25.36 -14.19
C ASP A 122 -17.17 24.21 -15.07
N GLU A 123 -15.88 24.22 -15.40
CA GLU A 123 -15.20 23.21 -16.23
C GLU A 123 -14.57 22.07 -15.43
N LEU A 124 -14.60 22.15 -14.09
CA LEU A 124 -14.08 21.11 -13.19
C LEU A 124 -14.83 19.78 -13.39
N SER A 125 -14.11 18.67 -13.27
CA SER A 125 -14.74 17.34 -13.25
C SER A 125 -15.66 17.22 -12.03
N GLU A 126 -16.70 16.39 -12.11
CA GLU A 126 -17.56 16.06 -10.96
C GLU A 126 -16.75 15.57 -9.75
N LEU A 127 -15.61 14.90 -10.02
CA LEU A 127 -14.69 14.45 -8.98
C LEU A 127 -13.96 15.61 -8.29
N ASP A 128 -13.56 16.64 -9.04
CA ASP A 128 -12.81 17.77 -8.50
C ASP A 128 -13.72 18.66 -7.65
N ARG A 129 -14.98 18.87 -8.10
CA ARG A 129 -16.02 19.53 -7.29
C ARG A 129 -16.28 18.78 -5.98
N PHE A 130 -16.42 17.46 -6.06
CA PHE A 130 -16.60 16.63 -4.86
C PHE A 130 -15.41 16.72 -3.90
N GLN A 131 -14.18 16.78 -4.42
CA GLN A 131 -12.99 16.95 -3.58
C GLN A 131 -12.97 18.28 -2.84
N ILE A 132 -13.36 19.38 -3.50
CA ILE A 132 -13.45 20.71 -2.87
C ILE A 132 -14.49 20.69 -1.74
N THR A 133 -15.70 20.18 -2.01
CA THR A 133 -16.74 20.05 -0.97
C THR A 133 -16.30 19.14 0.18
N ALA A 134 -15.55 18.08 -0.11
CA ALA A 134 -14.99 17.22 0.92
C ALA A 134 -13.95 17.95 1.79
N GLN A 135 -13.12 18.81 1.20
CA GLN A 135 -12.18 19.67 1.93
C GLN A 135 -12.91 20.66 2.84
N GLU A 136 -13.98 21.30 2.37
CA GLU A 136 -14.81 22.21 3.19
C GLU A 136 -15.43 21.47 4.38
N ARG A 137 -16.00 20.28 4.15
CA ARG A 137 -16.57 19.44 5.23
C ARG A 137 -15.53 18.98 6.24
N ARG A 138 -14.27 18.81 5.82
CA ARG A 138 -13.18 18.54 6.77
C ARG A 138 -12.88 19.73 7.65
N ALA A 139 -12.76 20.92 7.08
CA ALA A 139 -12.53 22.14 7.84
C ALA A 139 -13.64 22.34 8.90
N GLU A 140 -14.91 22.08 8.55
CA GLU A 140 -16.03 22.08 9.51
C GLU A 140 -15.85 21.05 10.64
N THR A 141 -15.39 19.85 10.31
CA THR A 141 -15.18 18.75 11.28
C THR A 141 -14.03 19.07 12.22
N GLU A 142 -12.94 19.62 11.69
CA GLU A 142 -11.78 20.07 12.46
C GLU A 142 -12.14 21.19 13.42
N GLN A 143 -12.92 22.18 12.97
CA GLN A 143 -13.40 23.26 13.83
C GLN A 143 -14.28 22.74 14.97
N LYS A 144 -15.17 21.77 14.69
CA LYS A 144 -15.98 21.11 15.73
C LYS A 144 -15.12 20.33 16.72
N MET A 145 -14.08 19.64 16.25
CA MET A 145 -13.14 18.91 17.11
C MET A 145 -12.28 19.83 17.97
N LYS A 146 -11.85 21.00 17.46
CA LYS A 146 -11.18 22.04 18.28
C LYS A 146 -12.07 22.55 19.42
N GLY A 147 -13.38 22.62 19.20
CA GLY A 147 -14.37 22.96 20.23
C GLY A 147 -14.50 21.96 21.39
N LEU A 148 -13.87 20.78 21.30
CA LEU A 148 -13.89 19.75 22.35
C LEU A 148 -12.83 19.95 23.45
N GLY A 149 -12.06 21.04 23.43
CA GLY A 149 -11.06 21.36 24.45
C GLY A 149 -9.79 20.51 24.36
N ILE A 150 -9.41 20.08 23.16
CA ILE A 150 -8.16 19.37 22.88
C ILE A 150 -7.04 20.40 22.68
N GLU A 151 -5.89 20.20 23.34
CA GLU A 151 -4.70 21.05 23.14
C GLU A 151 -4.24 21.04 21.67
N ASN A 152 -3.67 22.16 21.20
CA ASN A 152 -3.37 22.35 19.77
C ASN A 152 -2.41 21.30 19.20
N GLU A 153 -1.43 20.82 19.98
CA GLU A 153 -0.46 19.81 19.54
C GLU A 153 -1.10 18.42 19.37
N ASP A 154 -1.83 17.96 20.39
CA ASP A 154 -2.54 16.68 20.35
C ASP A 154 -3.60 16.68 19.24
N PHE A 155 -4.30 17.79 19.05
CA PHE A 155 -5.24 17.97 17.94
C PHE A 155 -4.55 17.81 16.58
N GLY A 156 -3.37 18.42 16.39
CA GLY A 156 -2.59 18.30 15.17
C GLY A 156 -2.21 16.86 14.84
N VAL A 157 -1.80 16.08 15.86
CA VAL A 157 -1.48 14.65 15.70
C VAL A 157 -2.73 13.84 15.32
N ILE A 158 -3.85 14.05 16.02
CA ILE A 158 -5.12 13.37 15.74
C ILE A 158 -5.61 13.68 14.32
N ALA A 159 -5.60 14.96 13.93
CA ALA A 159 -6.00 15.40 12.59
C ALA A 159 -5.11 14.77 11.50
N ALA A 160 -3.80 14.70 11.74
CA ALA A 160 -2.88 14.08 10.79
C ALA A 160 -3.12 12.58 10.62
N MET A 161 -3.40 11.86 11.71
CA MET A 161 -3.65 10.42 11.66
C MET A 161 -5.01 10.08 11.05
N ALA A 162 -6.07 10.79 11.44
CA ALA A 162 -7.45 10.47 11.10
C ALA A 162 -7.95 11.15 9.82
N LEU A 163 -7.54 12.41 9.58
CA LEU A 163 -7.98 13.21 8.44
C LEU A 163 -6.88 13.38 7.40
N GLY A 164 -5.62 13.08 7.75
CA GLY A 164 -4.47 13.30 6.86
C GLY A 164 -4.06 14.75 6.72
N ASP A 165 -4.61 15.64 7.56
CA ASP A 165 -4.21 17.04 7.58
C ASP A 165 -3.01 17.26 8.50
N LYS A 166 -1.93 17.81 7.95
CA LYS A 166 -0.68 18.11 8.65
C LYS A 166 -0.47 19.60 8.89
N THR A 167 -1.45 20.45 8.58
CA THR A 167 -1.38 21.91 8.73
C THR A 167 -1.25 22.32 10.20
N ALA A 168 -1.94 21.63 11.09
CA ALA A 168 -1.91 21.88 12.54
C ALA A 168 -0.71 21.26 13.27
N LEU A 169 0.15 20.48 12.59
CA LEU A 169 1.35 19.91 13.19
C LEU A 169 2.51 20.91 13.14
N ASP A 170 3.02 21.26 14.31
CA ASP A 170 4.23 22.07 14.43
C ASP A 170 5.49 21.35 13.91
N LYS A 171 6.51 22.12 13.55
CA LYS A 171 7.79 21.61 13.05
C LYS A 171 8.51 20.78 14.10
N ASP A 172 8.45 21.18 15.37
CA ASP A 172 9.16 20.47 16.44
C ASP A 172 8.53 19.10 16.67
N THR A 173 7.20 19.00 16.67
CA THR A 173 6.49 17.71 16.72
C THR A 173 6.86 16.81 15.54
N LYS A 174 6.94 17.36 14.32
CA LYS A 174 7.35 16.59 13.14
C LYS A 174 8.78 16.04 13.28
N GLU A 175 9.67 16.84 13.86
CA GLU A 175 11.06 16.44 14.08
C GLU A 175 11.19 15.37 15.16
N VAL A 176 10.50 15.51 16.29
CA VAL A 176 10.44 14.48 17.35
C VAL A 176 9.98 13.14 16.77
N TYR A 177 8.91 13.14 15.97
CA TYR A 177 8.43 11.92 15.30
C TYR A 177 9.41 11.38 14.26
N SER A 178 10.19 12.23 13.60
CA SER A 178 11.24 11.83 12.65
C SER A 178 12.42 11.17 13.34
N VAL A 179 12.95 11.80 14.39
CA VAL A 179 14.05 11.26 15.20
C VAL A 179 13.63 9.93 15.84
N ALA A 180 12.44 9.87 16.45
CA ALA A 180 11.93 8.64 17.06
C ALA A 180 11.61 7.53 16.02
N GLY A 181 11.53 7.83 14.72
CA GLY A 181 11.16 6.88 13.67
C GLY A 181 9.66 6.59 13.56
N ALA A 182 8.81 7.48 14.10
CA ALA A 182 7.34 7.42 14.08
C ALA A 182 6.69 8.20 12.92
N SER A 183 7.44 8.88 12.04
CA SER A 183 6.86 9.73 10.98
C SER A 183 5.87 9.00 10.05
N HIS A 184 6.04 7.69 9.88
CA HIS A 184 5.14 6.87 9.08
C HIS A 184 3.70 6.81 9.63
N VAL A 185 3.50 7.11 10.92
CA VAL A 185 2.20 7.16 11.58
C VAL A 185 1.55 8.55 11.45
N LEU A 186 2.32 9.62 11.28
CA LEU A 186 1.75 10.96 11.01
C LEU A 186 1.21 11.11 9.58
N ALA A 187 1.58 10.21 8.67
CA ALA A 187 1.01 10.15 7.33
C ALA A 187 -0.10 9.11 7.29
N VAL A 188 -1.19 9.38 6.57
CA VAL A 188 -2.21 8.34 6.35
C VAL A 188 -1.59 7.18 5.56
N SER A 189 -1.29 6.11 6.29
CA SER A 189 -0.56 4.95 5.79
C SER A 189 -1.52 3.80 5.46
N GLY A 190 -1.01 2.76 4.81
CA GLY A 190 -1.81 1.56 4.55
C GLY A 190 -2.26 0.82 5.80
N LEU A 191 -1.53 0.99 6.91
CA LEU A 191 -1.94 0.49 8.21
C LEU A 191 -3.26 1.14 8.65
N HIS A 192 -3.38 2.46 8.55
CA HIS A 192 -4.63 3.16 8.91
C HIS A 192 -5.81 2.67 8.06
N ILE A 193 -5.64 2.58 6.74
CA ILE A 193 -6.70 2.10 5.84
C ILE A 193 -7.08 0.65 6.15
N SER A 194 -6.10 -0.20 6.49
CA SER A 194 -6.36 -1.60 6.86
C SER A 194 -7.08 -1.76 8.21
N ILE A 195 -6.77 -0.89 9.18
CA ILE A 195 -7.43 -0.84 10.49
C ILE A 195 -8.90 -0.44 10.30
N ILE A 196 -9.15 0.62 9.52
CA ILE A 196 -10.51 1.07 9.20
C ILE A 196 -11.27 -0.04 8.45
N PHE A 197 -10.64 -0.70 7.47
CA PHE A 197 -11.24 -1.86 6.78
C PHE A 197 -11.67 -2.96 7.74
N GLN A 198 -10.79 -3.30 8.69
CA GLN A 198 -11.03 -4.37 9.65
C GLN A 198 -12.17 -4.01 10.60
N LEU A 199 -12.22 -2.77 11.06
CA LEU A 199 -13.32 -2.24 11.86
C LEU A 199 -14.65 -2.31 11.10
N LEU A 200 -14.68 -1.87 9.85
CA LEU A 200 -15.87 -1.93 9.00
C LEU A 200 -16.37 -3.36 8.83
N ILE A 201 -15.48 -4.31 8.50
CA ILE A 201 -15.86 -5.73 8.41
C ILE A 201 -16.47 -6.23 9.72
N MET A 202 -15.91 -5.84 10.87
CA MET A 202 -16.42 -6.25 12.18
C MET A 202 -17.82 -5.67 12.43
N LEU A 203 -18.02 -4.37 12.18
CA LEU A 203 -19.31 -3.67 12.36
C LEU A 203 -20.40 -4.22 11.44
N LEU A 204 -20.05 -4.64 10.22
CA LEU A 204 -20.97 -5.19 9.23
C LEU A 204 -21.28 -6.69 9.43
N GLY A 205 -20.92 -7.27 10.57
CA GLY A 205 -21.28 -8.65 10.93
C GLY A 205 -20.14 -9.67 10.84
N GLY A 206 -18.89 -9.23 10.69
CA GLY A 206 -17.66 -10.03 10.86
C GLY A 206 -17.42 -11.13 9.82
N ASN A 207 -18.41 -11.44 8.99
CA ASN A 207 -18.33 -12.56 8.05
C ASN A 207 -17.53 -12.20 6.79
N ARG A 208 -16.22 -12.43 6.85
CA ARG A 208 -15.24 -12.22 5.76
C ARG A 208 -15.49 -13.06 4.49
N ARG A 209 -16.58 -13.84 4.43
CA ARG A 209 -16.97 -14.60 3.23
C ARG A 209 -18.19 -14.03 2.51
N HIS A 210 -18.89 -13.07 3.12
CA HIS A 210 -20.09 -12.50 2.54
C HIS A 210 -19.70 -11.36 1.58
N ILE A 211 -20.02 -11.51 0.29
CA ILE A 211 -19.63 -10.58 -0.78
C ILE A 211 -20.13 -9.16 -0.48
N PHE A 212 -21.36 -9.04 0.02
CA PHE A 212 -21.94 -7.74 0.37
C PHE A 212 -21.15 -7.01 1.46
N ILE A 213 -20.63 -7.72 2.48
CA ILE A 213 -19.84 -7.11 3.57
C ILE A 213 -18.52 -6.59 3.04
N ILE A 214 -17.83 -7.37 2.20
CA ILE A 214 -16.55 -6.93 1.61
C ILE A 214 -16.79 -5.75 0.67
N PHE A 215 -17.84 -5.80 -0.15
CA PHE A 215 -18.16 -4.74 -1.09
C PHE A 215 -18.52 -3.43 -0.38
N SER A 216 -19.36 -3.46 0.65
CA SER A 216 -19.71 -2.27 1.43
C SER A 216 -18.52 -1.72 2.21
N ALA A 217 -17.67 -2.57 2.78
CA ALA A 217 -16.44 -2.13 3.45
C ALA A 217 -15.47 -1.47 2.46
N LEU A 218 -15.30 -2.01 1.25
CA LEU A 218 -14.50 -1.38 0.20
C LEU A 218 -15.10 -0.05 -0.26
N LEU A 219 -16.43 0.02 -0.41
CA LEU A 219 -17.12 1.26 -0.76
C LEU A 219 -16.88 2.34 0.30
N ALA A 220 -17.04 2.00 1.59
CA ALA A 220 -16.80 2.90 2.70
C ALA A 220 -15.34 3.38 2.75
N ILE A 221 -14.36 2.52 2.44
CA ILE A 221 -12.95 2.94 2.32
C ILE A 221 -12.77 3.94 1.21
N TRP A 222 -13.31 3.70 0.01
CA TRP A 222 -13.16 4.64 -1.09
C TRP A 222 -13.84 5.97 -0.79
N MET A 223 -14.99 5.96 -0.12
CA MET A 223 -15.63 7.18 0.40
C MET A 223 -14.73 7.90 1.41
N TYR A 224 -14.09 7.18 2.33
CA TYR A 224 -13.13 7.76 3.28
C TYR A 224 -11.89 8.32 2.58
N VAL A 225 -11.32 7.61 1.60
CA VAL A 225 -10.15 8.07 0.81
C VAL A 225 -10.49 9.31 -0.01
N LEU A 226 -11.71 9.39 -0.56
CA LEU A 226 -12.21 10.58 -1.22
C LEU A 226 -12.41 11.72 -0.24
N PHE A 227 -13.05 11.44 0.91
CA PHE A 227 -13.25 12.42 1.99
C PHE A 227 -11.93 13.04 2.38
N ILE A 228 -10.96 12.17 2.71
CA ILE A 228 -9.50 12.16 2.55
C ILE A 228 -8.71 13.09 1.61
N GLY A 229 -9.31 13.49 0.49
CA GLY A 229 -8.59 14.24 -0.54
C GLY A 229 -7.63 13.37 -1.34
N MET A 230 -7.82 12.04 -1.30
CA MET A 230 -7.09 11.05 -2.07
C MET A 230 -5.55 11.15 -1.99
N PRO A 231 -4.94 11.18 -0.79
CA PRO A 231 -3.50 11.15 -0.69
C PRO A 231 -2.97 9.86 -1.34
N ALA A 232 -1.89 9.96 -2.10
CA ALA A 232 -1.35 8.85 -2.91
C ALA A 232 -1.12 7.57 -2.08
N SER A 233 -0.74 7.70 -0.81
CA SER A 233 -0.62 6.57 0.14
C SER A 233 -1.94 5.85 0.42
N ALA A 234 -3.03 6.59 0.63
CA ALA A 234 -4.34 6.01 0.93
C ALA A 234 -4.97 5.36 -0.31
N VAL A 235 -4.85 6.00 -1.48
CA VAL A 235 -5.32 5.44 -2.77
C VAL A 235 -4.67 4.08 -3.06
N ARG A 236 -3.35 3.98 -2.83
CA ARG A 236 -2.63 2.72 -3.03
C ARG A 236 -3.11 1.63 -2.09
N SER A 237 -3.27 1.98 -0.82
CA SER A 237 -3.73 1.05 0.21
C SER A 237 -5.16 0.56 -0.06
N ALA A 238 -6.06 1.46 -0.43
CA ALA A 238 -7.43 1.11 -0.84
C ALA A 238 -7.47 0.22 -2.09
N THR A 239 -6.58 0.46 -3.05
CA THR A 239 -6.45 -0.38 -4.26
C THR A 239 -5.94 -1.78 -3.90
N MET A 240 -4.90 -1.89 -3.05
CA MET A 240 -4.41 -3.18 -2.56
C MET A 240 -5.49 -3.96 -1.79
N LEU A 241 -6.25 -3.28 -0.93
CA LEU A 241 -7.38 -3.87 -0.21
C LEU A 241 -8.51 -4.28 -1.15
N SER A 242 -8.76 -3.52 -2.23
CA SER A 242 -9.75 -3.88 -3.25
C SER A 242 -9.35 -5.16 -3.98
N VAL A 243 -8.07 -5.29 -4.35
CA VAL A 243 -7.51 -6.50 -4.97
C VAL A 243 -7.60 -7.68 -4.00
N TYR A 244 -7.24 -7.48 -2.73
CA TYR A 244 -7.36 -8.48 -1.67
C TYR A 244 -8.81 -8.93 -1.44
N GLY A 245 -9.74 -7.98 -1.29
CA GLY A 245 -11.16 -8.24 -1.11
C GLY A 245 -11.75 -9.03 -2.27
N PHE A 246 -11.39 -8.71 -3.51
CA PHE A 246 -11.80 -9.48 -4.68
C PHE A 246 -11.29 -10.92 -4.64
N VAL A 247 -10.03 -11.14 -4.22
CA VAL A 247 -9.51 -12.51 -4.05
C VAL A 247 -10.25 -13.26 -2.95
N MET A 248 -10.56 -12.62 -1.82
CA MET A 248 -11.37 -13.24 -0.76
C MET A 248 -12.73 -13.69 -1.29
N MET A 249 -13.39 -12.89 -2.15
CA MET A 249 -14.66 -13.25 -2.78
C MET A 249 -14.53 -14.49 -3.69
N THR A 250 -13.39 -14.64 -4.38
CA THR A 250 -13.15 -15.80 -5.26
C THR A 250 -12.82 -17.11 -4.53
N ARG A 251 -12.75 -17.10 -3.18
CA ARG A 251 -12.41 -18.26 -2.31
C ARG A 251 -11.09 -18.97 -2.64
N ARG A 252 -10.27 -18.42 -3.52
CA ARG A 252 -8.94 -18.96 -3.83
C ARG A 252 -7.98 -18.50 -2.76
N LYS A 253 -7.13 -19.41 -2.27
CA LYS A 253 -5.94 -19.06 -1.48
C LYS A 253 -4.98 -18.33 -2.42
N GLY A 254 -5.12 -17.02 -2.54
CA GLY A 254 -4.17 -16.21 -3.31
C GLY A 254 -2.84 -16.17 -2.59
N GLU A 255 -1.76 -16.50 -3.28
CA GLU A 255 -0.42 -16.25 -2.76
C GLU A 255 -0.22 -14.73 -2.62
N SER A 256 0.16 -14.25 -1.43
CA SER A 256 0.27 -12.82 -1.11
C SER A 256 1.19 -12.07 -2.08
N LEU A 257 2.25 -12.71 -2.58
CA LEU A 257 3.13 -12.15 -3.61
C LEU A 257 2.42 -11.94 -4.95
N HIS A 258 1.50 -12.82 -5.31
CA HIS A 258 0.74 -12.69 -6.56
C HIS A 258 -0.24 -11.52 -6.51
N LEU A 259 -0.88 -11.33 -5.35
CA LEU A 259 -1.71 -10.16 -5.06
C LEU A 259 -0.89 -8.86 -5.16
N LEU A 260 0.29 -8.82 -4.52
CA LEU A 260 1.16 -7.65 -4.55
C LEU A 260 1.65 -7.33 -5.97
N SER A 261 2.12 -8.34 -6.71
CA SER A 261 2.56 -8.19 -8.10
C SER A 261 1.41 -7.68 -8.99
N THR A 262 0.20 -8.21 -8.80
CA THR A 262 -0.98 -7.77 -9.55
C THR A 262 -1.35 -6.32 -9.23
N ALA A 263 -1.30 -5.92 -7.95
CA ALA A 263 -1.54 -4.53 -7.55
C ALA A 263 -0.51 -3.56 -8.16
N LEU A 264 0.78 -3.95 -8.20
CA LEU A 264 1.85 -3.19 -8.85
C LEU A 264 1.53 -2.95 -10.33
N THR A 265 1.15 -4.01 -11.06
CA THR A 265 0.78 -3.89 -12.48
C THR A 265 -0.37 -2.92 -12.68
N PHE A 266 -1.46 -3.06 -11.90
CA PHE A 266 -2.63 -2.19 -12.05
C PHE A 266 -2.32 -0.73 -11.77
N MET A 267 -1.51 -0.43 -10.75
CA MET A 267 -1.15 0.94 -10.42
C MET A 267 -0.26 1.58 -11.48
N LEU A 268 0.75 0.86 -11.99
CA LEU A 268 1.62 1.37 -13.04
C LEU A 268 0.91 1.54 -14.39
N LEU A 269 -0.12 0.72 -14.67
CA LEU A 269 -0.97 0.89 -15.84
C LEU A 269 -1.91 2.10 -15.71
N TRP A 270 -2.31 2.45 -14.50
CA TRP A 270 -3.14 3.62 -14.24
C TRP A 270 -2.34 4.91 -14.33
N ASN A 271 -1.20 4.95 -13.65
CA ASN A 271 -0.28 6.07 -13.62
C ASN A 271 1.16 5.53 -13.52
N PRO A 272 1.92 5.47 -14.63
CA PRO A 272 3.30 5.00 -14.64
C PRO A 272 4.27 5.83 -13.79
N LEU A 273 3.98 7.13 -13.58
CA LEU A 273 4.86 8.00 -12.80
C LEU A 273 4.91 7.63 -11.32
N TYR A 274 3.94 6.85 -10.83
CA TYR A 274 3.99 6.24 -9.50
C TYR A 274 5.27 5.41 -9.26
N LEU A 275 5.94 4.92 -10.30
CA LEU A 275 7.23 4.22 -10.13
C LEU A 275 8.29 5.11 -9.45
N PHE A 276 8.24 6.42 -9.67
CA PHE A 276 9.18 7.40 -9.13
C PHE A 276 8.72 8.03 -7.82
N ASP A 277 7.47 7.79 -7.42
CA ASP A 277 6.96 8.30 -6.15
C ASP A 277 7.62 7.58 -4.98
N LEU A 278 8.30 8.34 -4.11
CA LEU A 278 8.93 7.82 -2.90
C LEU A 278 7.97 7.02 -2.03
N SER A 279 6.76 7.55 -1.85
CA SER A 279 5.71 6.88 -1.08
C SER A 279 5.33 5.53 -1.71
N PHE A 280 5.29 5.45 -3.05
CA PHE A 280 5.05 4.22 -3.82
C PHE A 280 6.07 3.14 -3.49
N GLN A 281 7.34 3.47 -3.71
CA GLN A 281 8.49 2.58 -3.50
C GLN A 281 8.52 2.04 -2.07
N MET A 282 8.36 2.93 -1.09
CA MET A 282 8.38 2.60 0.34
C MET A 282 7.30 1.58 0.74
N SER A 283 6.06 1.73 0.25
CA SER A 283 4.98 0.80 0.60
C SER A 283 5.15 -0.57 -0.02
N PHE A 284 5.52 -0.64 -1.30
CA PHE A 284 5.74 -1.93 -1.98
C PHE A 284 6.96 -2.65 -1.41
N ALA A 285 8.02 -1.91 -1.06
CA ALA A 285 9.19 -2.46 -0.37
C ALA A 285 8.82 -3.00 1.01
N ALA A 286 8.04 -2.26 1.82
CA ALA A 286 7.57 -2.72 3.13
C ALA A 286 6.74 -4.00 3.04
N VAL A 287 5.67 -4.00 2.23
CA VAL A 287 4.75 -5.14 2.10
C VAL A 287 5.45 -6.34 1.47
N GLY A 288 6.28 -6.12 0.44
CA GLY A 288 7.08 -7.17 -0.19
C GLY A 288 8.04 -7.81 0.81
N SER A 289 8.77 -6.98 1.57
CA SER A 289 9.69 -7.45 2.59
C SER A 289 8.98 -8.20 3.72
N ILE A 290 7.81 -7.73 4.19
CA ILE A 290 6.97 -8.47 5.15
C ILE A 290 6.62 -9.85 4.61
N ILE A 291 6.10 -9.96 3.38
CA ILE A 291 5.69 -11.26 2.82
C ILE A 291 6.89 -12.23 2.69
N VAL A 292 8.06 -11.70 2.33
CA VAL A 292 9.29 -12.48 2.09
C VAL A 292 9.96 -12.90 3.40
N PHE A 293 10.14 -11.97 4.34
CA PHE A 293 10.94 -12.17 5.55
C PHE A 293 10.13 -12.63 6.76
N MET A 294 8.80 -12.45 6.79
CA MET A 294 7.97 -12.93 7.91
C MET A 294 8.17 -14.43 8.18
N PRO A 295 8.19 -15.35 7.19
CA PRO A 295 8.43 -16.77 7.44
C PRO A 295 9.85 -17.10 7.94
N LEU A 296 10.83 -16.24 7.68
CA LEU A 296 12.18 -16.36 8.22
C LEU A 296 12.17 -15.95 9.70
N LEU A 297 11.71 -14.72 9.99
CA LEU A 297 11.76 -14.15 11.32
C LEU A 297 10.87 -14.93 12.30
N SER A 298 9.66 -15.31 11.89
CA SER A 298 8.75 -16.08 12.73
C SER A 298 9.30 -17.47 13.07
N SER A 299 10.23 -18.00 12.26
CA SER A 299 10.83 -19.32 12.49
C SER A 299 11.97 -19.33 13.50
N LEU A 300 12.49 -18.16 13.88
CA LEU A 300 13.60 -18.02 14.84
C LEU A 300 13.16 -18.34 16.27
N TYR A 301 11.93 -18.00 16.63
CA TYR A 301 11.40 -18.19 17.99
C TYR A 301 9.91 -18.55 17.94
N HIS A 302 9.54 -19.58 18.70
CA HIS A 302 8.15 -20.05 18.82
C HIS A 302 7.71 -19.95 20.28
N PRO A 303 7.24 -18.78 20.71
CA PRO A 303 6.81 -18.60 22.10
C PRO A 303 5.60 -19.45 22.46
N ALA A 304 5.57 -19.95 23.70
CA ALA A 304 4.50 -20.81 24.21
C ALA A 304 3.21 -20.04 24.56
N HIS A 305 3.34 -18.81 25.07
CA HIS A 305 2.20 -18.01 25.55
C HIS A 305 1.62 -17.09 24.46
N ARG A 306 0.29 -16.91 24.46
CA ARG A 306 -0.43 -16.05 23.49
C ARG A 306 0.07 -14.61 23.45
N LEU A 307 0.35 -14.01 24.61
CA LEU A 307 0.87 -12.63 24.69
C LEU A 307 2.26 -12.54 24.06
N SER A 308 3.14 -13.49 24.36
CA SER A 308 4.48 -13.54 23.78
C SER A 308 4.46 -13.81 22.26
N GLN A 309 3.52 -14.63 21.78
CA GLN A 309 3.28 -14.80 20.33
C GLN A 309 2.83 -13.51 19.65
N TRP A 310 1.96 -12.73 20.30
CA TRP A 310 1.51 -11.45 19.76
C TRP A 310 2.66 -10.42 19.69
N ILE A 311 3.43 -10.28 20.78
CA ILE A 311 4.61 -9.41 20.83
C ILE A 311 5.64 -9.82 19.78
N TRP A 312 5.94 -11.12 19.69
CA TRP A 312 6.89 -11.65 18.70
C TRP A 312 6.42 -11.44 17.26
N SER A 313 5.12 -11.58 17.00
CA SER A 313 4.54 -11.30 15.68
C SER A 313 4.70 -9.82 15.31
N MET A 314 4.44 -8.90 16.24
CA MET A 314 4.67 -7.46 16.01
C MET A 314 6.13 -7.14 15.73
N LEU A 315 7.07 -7.76 16.47
CA LEU A 315 8.50 -7.65 16.21
C LEU A 315 8.86 -8.10 14.81
N CYS A 316 8.40 -9.29 14.41
CA CYS A 316 8.69 -9.88 13.12
C CYS A 316 8.16 -9.00 11.97
N VAL A 317 6.93 -8.49 12.09
CA VAL A 317 6.34 -7.60 11.07
C VAL A 317 7.11 -6.29 10.97
N SER A 318 7.44 -5.67 12.11
CA SER A 318 8.14 -4.38 12.15
C SER A 318 9.56 -4.50 11.61
N ALA A 319 10.29 -5.54 12.03
CA ALA A 319 11.63 -5.84 11.54
C ALA A 319 11.62 -6.17 10.03
N ALA A 320 10.66 -6.98 9.56
CA ALA A 320 10.54 -7.28 8.15
C ALA A 320 10.25 -6.03 7.31
N ALA A 321 9.36 -5.15 7.76
CA ALA A 321 9.13 -3.86 7.10
C ALA A 321 10.40 -3.01 7.04
N GLN A 322 11.12 -2.87 8.16
CA GLN A 322 12.36 -2.09 8.25
C GLN A 322 13.46 -2.63 7.34
N ILE A 323 13.64 -3.96 7.23
CA ILE A 323 14.59 -4.55 6.28
C ILE A 323 14.31 -4.06 4.85
N GLY A 324 13.04 -3.91 4.48
CA GLY A 324 12.63 -3.44 3.16
C GLY A 324 12.75 -1.94 2.97
N THR A 325 12.42 -1.15 3.99
CA THR A 325 12.28 0.31 3.87
C THR A 325 13.51 1.09 4.30
N LEU A 326 14.29 0.59 5.26
CA LEU A 326 15.44 1.31 5.82
C LEU A 326 16.44 1.77 4.75
N PRO A 327 16.85 0.94 3.75
CA PRO A 327 17.77 1.39 2.72
C PRO A 327 17.23 2.58 1.90
N LEU A 328 15.93 2.59 1.61
CA LEU A 328 15.27 3.71 0.91
C LEU A 328 15.17 4.95 1.81
N ILE A 329 14.88 4.78 3.09
CA ILE A 329 14.85 5.91 4.05
C ILE A 329 16.22 6.58 4.10
N THR A 330 17.29 5.77 4.23
CA THR A 330 18.66 6.28 4.25
C THR A 330 19.03 6.95 2.93
N TYR A 331 18.61 6.40 1.79
CA TYR A 331 18.87 6.99 0.47
C TYR A 331 18.21 8.36 0.28
N TYR A 332 16.93 8.50 0.64
CA TYR A 332 16.19 9.73 0.36
C TYR A 332 16.29 10.79 1.46
N PHE A 333 16.34 10.37 2.73
CA PHE A 333 16.30 11.27 3.88
C PHE A 333 17.65 11.39 4.59
N GLY A 334 18.62 10.52 4.29
CA GLY A 334 19.96 10.55 4.90
C GLY A 334 19.99 10.37 6.41
N ARG A 335 18.94 9.76 6.97
CA ARG A 335 18.73 9.56 8.40
C ARG A 335 18.40 8.11 8.71
N ILE A 336 18.89 7.61 9.84
CA ILE A 336 18.53 6.30 10.41
C ILE A 336 18.06 6.51 11.85
N SER A 337 16.81 6.13 12.14
CA SER A 337 16.26 6.13 13.50
C SER A 337 16.55 4.79 14.19
N CYS A 338 17.45 4.79 15.17
CA CYS A 338 17.93 3.57 15.83
C CYS A 338 16.83 2.87 16.66
N TYR A 339 15.91 3.64 17.23
CA TYR A 339 14.83 3.13 18.08
C TYR A 339 13.51 2.92 17.34
N SER A 340 13.49 2.96 16.00
CA SER A 340 12.26 2.84 15.21
C SER A 340 11.43 1.59 15.56
N LEU A 341 12.08 0.46 15.87
CA LEU A 341 11.39 -0.78 16.24
C LEU A 341 10.67 -0.66 17.59
N LEU A 342 11.30 -0.03 18.59
CA LEU A 342 10.68 0.26 19.89
C LEU A 342 9.52 1.25 19.71
N THR A 343 9.74 2.29 18.93
CA THR A 343 8.72 3.30 18.62
C THR A 343 7.49 2.69 17.97
N THR A 344 7.65 1.77 17.02
CA THR A 344 6.55 1.09 16.34
C THR A 344 5.65 0.30 17.30
N PHE A 345 6.19 -0.26 18.39
CA PHE A 345 5.37 -0.94 19.40
C PHE A 345 4.41 -0.04 20.15
N ILE A 346 4.79 1.22 20.35
CA ILE A 346 3.93 2.21 21.01
C ILE A 346 3.00 2.83 19.95
N ALA A 347 3.56 3.13 18.77
CA ALA A 347 2.88 3.87 17.73
C ALA A 347 1.74 3.09 17.08
N ILE A 348 1.88 1.77 16.81
CA ILE A 348 0.81 0.99 16.17
C ILE A 348 -0.43 0.87 17.07
N PRO A 349 -0.33 0.45 18.35
CA PRO A 349 -1.48 0.41 19.24
C PRO A 349 -2.10 1.79 19.48
N ALA A 350 -1.28 2.82 19.67
CA ALA A 350 -1.77 4.19 19.83
C ALA A 350 -2.56 4.66 18.60
N ALA A 351 -2.01 4.49 17.39
CA ALA A 351 -2.70 4.83 16.15
C ALA A 351 -4.00 4.03 15.95
N THR A 352 -3.99 2.74 16.30
CA THR A 352 -5.19 1.90 16.23
C THR A 352 -6.28 2.41 17.18
N GLY A 353 -5.91 2.74 18.42
CA GLY A 353 -6.82 3.32 19.41
C GLY A 353 -7.38 4.67 18.95
N ILE A 354 -6.51 5.59 18.51
CA ILE A 354 -6.88 6.90 17.99
C ILE A 354 -7.89 6.76 16.84
N LEU A 355 -7.58 5.92 15.83
CA LEU A 355 -8.47 5.73 14.68
C LEU A 355 -9.82 5.12 15.06
N TYR A 356 -9.85 4.13 15.95
CA TYR A 356 -11.11 3.53 16.41
C TYR A 356 -11.97 4.54 17.17
N LEU A 357 -11.37 5.32 18.07
CA LEU A 357 -12.07 6.36 18.82
C LEU A 357 -12.57 7.48 17.89
N CYS A 358 -11.76 7.91 16.91
CA CYS A 358 -12.19 8.87 15.88
C CYS A 358 -13.37 8.33 15.05
N CYS A 359 -13.31 7.07 14.61
CA CYS A 359 -14.44 6.44 13.91
C CYS A 359 -15.70 6.39 14.79
N MET A 360 -15.56 6.09 16.09
CA MET A 360 -16.70 6.10 17.02
C MET A 360 -17.27 7.50 17.21
N LEU A 361 -16.43 8.54 17.39
CA LEU A 361 -16.89 9.94 17.45
C LEU A 361 -17.66 10.33 16.18
N MET A 362 -17.16 9.94 15.00
CA MET A 362 -17.81 10.25 13.74
C MET A 362 -19.18 9.57 13.61
N LEU A 363 -19.33 8.33 14.08
CA LEU A 363 -20.61 7.61 14.13
C LEU A 363 -21.59 8.19 15.15
N LEU A 364 -21.10 8.73 16.28
CA LEU A 364 -21.93 9.38 17.29
C LEU A 364 -22.32 10.82 16.92
N SER A 365 -21.56 11.48 16.03
CA SER A 365 -21.76 12.89 15.66
C SER A 365 -23.18 13.24 15.15
N PRO A 366 -23.89 12.40 14.35
CA PRO A 366 -25.24 12.72 13.91
C PRO A 366 -26.23 12.70 15.07
N PHE A 367 -26.07 11.79 16.05
CA PHE A 367 -26.96 11.71 17.21
C PHE A 367 -26.87 12.93 18.11
N LEU A 368 -25.71 13.59 18.15
CA LEU A 368 -25.52 14.84 18.91
C LEU A 368 -26.20 16.05 18.24
N LEU A 369 -26.40 16.01 16.92
CA LEU A 369 -27.07 17.08 16.15
C LEU A 369 -28.60 17.01 16.27
N LEU A 370 -29.19 15.82 16.51
CA LEU A 370 -30.64 15.67 16.62
C LEU A 370 -31.20 16.11 17.99
N SER A 371 -30.38 16.18 19.04
CA SER A 371 -30.80 16.67 20.36
C SER A 371 -29.57 16.99 21.24
N PRO A 372 -29.35 18.26 21.62
CA PRO A 372 -28.35 18.64 22.63
C PRO A 372 -28.64 18.10 24.04
N THR A 373 -29.81 17.49 24.24
CA THR A 373 -30.35 17.11 25.56
C THR A 373 -30.25 15.61 25.87
N VAL A 374 -29.66 14.79 24.99
CA VAL A 374 -29.38 13.38 25.31
C VAL A 374 -28.14 13.30 26.21
N ALA A 375 -28.33 13.52 27.52
CA ALA A 375 -27.29 13.47 28.55
C ALA A 375 -26.34 12.24 28.49
N PRO A 376 -26.78 11.02 28.08
CA PRO A 376 -25.87 9.90 27.89
C PRO A 376 -24.86 10.10 26.74
N ALA A 377 -25.25 10.78 25.65
CA ALA A 377 -24.43 10.93 24.46
C ALA A 377 -23.31 11.97 24.66
N SER A 378 -23.59 13.06 25.39
CA SER A 378 -22.58 14.06 25.76
C SER A 378 -21.56 13.50 26.75
N TRP A 379 -22.01 12.69 27.72
CA TRP A 379 -21.10 12.00 28.64
C TRP A 379 -20.17 11.04 27.88
N LEU A 380 -20.71 10.17 27.03
CA LEU A 380 -19.90 9.20 26.27
C LEU A 380 -18.91 9.88 25.33
N THR A 381 -19.31 10.92 24.60
CA THR A 381 -18.41 11.69 23.73
C THR A 381 -17.29 12.37 24.51
N SER A 382 -17.55 12.87 25.72
CA SER A 382 -16.51 13.44 26.59
C SER A 382 -15.48 12.39 27.05
N TRP A 383 -15.91 11.17 27.38
CA TRP A 383 -14.99 10.08 27.73
C TRP A 383 -14.14 9.64 26.54
N ILE A 384 -14.76 9.54 25.36
CA ILE A 384 -14.02 9.21 24.14
C ILE A 384 -12.99 10.30 23.82
N ALA A 385 -13.35 11.58 23.94
CA ALA A 385 -12.43 12.69 23.75
C ALA A 385 -11.28 12.66 24.77
N LYS A 386 -11.56 12.44 26.06
CA LYS A 386 -10.53 12.29 27.10
C LYS A 386 -9.60 11.11 26.84
N ALA A 387 -10.14 9.97 26.41
CA ALA A 387 -9.35 8.80 26.04
C ALA A 387 -8.45 9.09 24.82
N LEU A 388 -8.98 9.81 23.83
CA LEU A 388 -8.25 10.21 22.63
C LEU A 388 -7.05 11.11 22.99
N VAL A 389 -7.28 12.13 23.82
CA VAL A 389 -6.22 13.00 24.34
C VAL A 389 -5.22 12.20 25.16
N SER A 390 -5.68 11.35 26.08
CA SER A 390 -4.79 10.55 26.93
C SER A 390 -3.87 9.63 26.14
N ILE A 391 -4.38 8.94 25.11
CA ILE A 391 -3.57 8.08 24.24
C ILE A 391 -2.58 8.91 23.43
N THR A 392 -3.01 10.06 22.91
CA THR A 392 -2.18 10.94 22.09
C THR A 392 -1.05 11.53 22.92
N HIS A 393 -1.36 12.06 24.11
CA HIS A 393 -0.39 12.61 25.05
C HIS A 393 0.62 11.54 25.53
N PHE A 394 0.16 10.31 25.81
CA PHE A 394 1.04 9.20 26.14
C PHE A 394 2.00 8.88 24.99
N ALA A 395 1.51 8.82 23.76
CA ALA A 395 2.35 8.56 22.58
C ALA A 395 3.35 9.70 22.35
N ASN A 396 2.91 10.96 22.41
CA ASN A 396 3.75 12.16 22.28
C ASN A 396 4.89 12.16 23.30
N THR A 397 4.55 11.93 24.58
CA THR A 397 5.54 11.88 25.66
C THR A 397 6.54 10.74 25.45
N ALA A 398 6.06 9.55 25.07
CA ALA A 398 6.93 8.42 24.78
C ALA A 398 7.90 8.70 23.62
N PHE A 399 7.42 9.33 22.53
CA PHE A 399 8.28 9.66 21.39
C PHE A 399 9.28 10.76 21.73
N HIS A 400 8.90 11.74 22.54
CA HIS A 400 9.82 12.76 23.04
C HIS A 400 10.93 12.15 23.93
N LEU A 401 10.58 11.19 24.79
CA LEU A 401 11.58 10.47 25.58
C LEU A 401 12.54 9.66 24.70
N ILE A 402 12.02 9.04 23.64
CA ILE A 402 12.83 8.29 22.68
C ILE A 402 13.72 9.23 21.85
N SER A 403 13.25 10.42 21.48
CA SER A 403 14.04 11.38 20.71
C SER A 403 15.22 11.97 21.51
N LEU A 404 15.10 12.03 22.84
CA LEU A 404 16.18 12.43 23.74
C LEU A 404 17.19 11.32 24.03
N ALA A 405 16.91 10.07 23.64
CA ALA A 405 17.79 8.95 23.90
C ALA A 405 19.14 9.12 23.15
N PRO A 406 20.27 8.69 23.75
CA PRO A 406 21.58 8.83 23.13
C PRO A 406 21.62 8.05 21.81
N GLY A 407 21.96 8.72 20.71
CA GLY A 407 22.01 8.11 19.38
C GLY A 407 20.63 7.79 18.79
N ALA A 408 19.58 8.53 19.18
CA ALA A 408 18.23 8.32 18.68
C ALA A 408 18.13 8.37 17.14
N SER A 409 18.85 9.31 16.52
CA SER A 409 19.05 9.35 15.07
C SER A 409 20.53 9.43 14.71
N ILE A 410 20.89 8.77 13.60
CA ILE A 410 22.14 9.00 12.89
C ILE A 410 21.80 9.80 11.63
N ASP A 411 22.28 11.03 11.58
CA ASP A 411 22.00 12.00 10.51
C ASP A 411 23.21 12.18 9.59
N GLY A 412 22.99 12.72 8.38
CA GLY A 412 24.05 13.08 7.44
C GLY A 412 24.59 11.91 6.61
N ILE A 413 23.83 10.82 6.48
CA ILE A 413 24.25 9.66 5.68
C ILE A 413 23.90 9.90 4.21
N HIS A 414 24.90 10.08 3.36
CA HIS A 414 24.69 10.14 1.92
C HIS A 414 24.92 8.77 1.30
N LEU A 415 23.84 8.04 1.00
CA LEU A 415 23.92 6.74 0.36
C LEU A 415 23.85 6.90 -1.17
N PRO A 416 24.94 6.62 -1.93
CA PRO A 416 24.88 6.70 -3.38
C PRO A 416 24.06 5.56 -3.97
N LEU A 417 23.47 5.79 -5.15
CA LEU A 417 22.58 4.82 -5.81
C LEU A 417 23.19 3.41 -6.00
N PRO A 418 24.48 3.24 -6.37
CA PRO A 418 25.10 1.92 -6.44
C PRO A 418 25.13 1.20 -5.09
N ALA A 419 25.39 1.91 -4.00
CA ALA A 419 25.40 1.33 -2.66
C ALA A 419 24.00 0.86 -2.23
N LEU A 420 22.95 1.60 -2.60
CA LEU A 420 21.56 1.17 -2.40
C LEU A 420 21.28 -0.17 -3.09
N PHE A 421 21.69 -0.34 -4.35
CA PHE A 421 21.54 -1.60 -5.07
C PHE A 421 22.36 -2.73 -4.43
N CYS A 422 23.57 -2.46 -3.97
CA CYS A 422 24.39 -3.44 -3.23
C CYS A 422 23.69 -3.90 -1.95
N ILE A 423 23.10 -2.99 -1.17
CA ILE A 423 22.36 -3.34 0.06
C ILE A 423 21.17 -4.25 -0.28
N TYR A 424 20.36 -3.91 -1.29
CA TYR A 424 19.25 -4.78 -1.72
C TYR A 424 19.72 -6.12 -2.27
N ALA A 425 20.86 -6.18 -2.95
CA ALA A 425 21.47 -7.42 -3.41
C ALA A 425 21.87 -8.32 -2.22
N VAL A 426 22.50 -7.75 -1.19
CA VAL A 426 22.85 -8.46 0.05
C VAL A 426 21.60 -8.99 0.75
N ILE A 427 20.56 -8.16 0.91
CA ILE A 427 19.27 -8.58 1.49
C ILE A 427 18.68 -9.77 0.70
N GLY A 428 18.72 -9.71 -0.64
CA GLY A 428 18.28 -10.78 -1.52
C GLY A 428 19.09 -12.07 -1.37
N LEU A 429 20.42 -11.97 -1.25
CA LEU A 429 21.33 -13.11 -1.05
C LEU A 429 21.10 -13.78 0.30
N VAL A 430 20.92 -13.01 1.37
CA VAL A 430 20.58 -13.53 2.71
C VAL A 430 19.29 -14.34 2.65
N TYR A 431 18.25 -13.80 2.01
CA TYR A 431 16.99 -14.51 1.84
C TYR A 431 17.16 -15.79 1.01
N ALA A 432 17.88 -15.73 -0.12
CA ALA A 432 18.13 -16.88 -0.98
C ALA A 432 18.90 -17.99 -0.23
N GLY A 433 19.90 -17.61 0.58
CA GLY A 433 20.63 -18.50 1.47
C GLY A 433 19.71 -19.21 2.47
N TRP A 434 18.83 -18.46 3.15
CA TRP A 434 17.85 -19.05 4.07
C TRP A 434 16.89 -20.02 3.36
N VAL A 435 16.36 -19.65 2.19
CA VAL A 435 15.48 -20.52 1.41
C VAL A 435 16.20 -21.83 1.04
N ARG A 436 17.48 -21.75 0.66
CA ARG A 436 18.30 -22.92 0.33
C ARG A 436 18.49 -23.83 1.56
N ILE A 437 18.88 -23.26 2.71
CA ILE A 437 19.04 -24.00 3.96
C ILE A 437 17.73 -24.68 4.38
N LYS A 438 16.61 -23.96 4.31
CA LYS A 438 15.28 -24.50 4.62
C LYS A 438 14.90 -25.67 3.72
N ARG A 439 15.18 -25.59 2.42
CA ARG A 439 14.94 -26.72 1.49
C ARG A 439 15.79 -27.93 1.84
N ILE A 440 17.07 -27.74 2.17
CA ILE A 440 17.98 -28.82 2.55
C ILE A 440 17.49 -29.51 3.84
N ARG A 441 17.15 -28.72 4.87
CA ARG A 441 16.58 -29.24 6.12
C ARG A 441 15.29 -30.03 5.89
N ASN A 442 14.38 -29.54 5.06
CA ASN A 442 13.14 -30.25 4.73
C ASN A 442 13.39 -31.55 3.95
N LYS A 443 14.42 -31.60 3.10
CA LYS A 443 14.81 -32.85 2.41
C LYS A 443 15.37 -33.87 3.40
N MET A 444 16.24 -33.45 4.31
CA MET A 444 16.81 -34.33 5.35
C MET A 444 15.75 -34.89 6.30
N ALA A 445 14.78 -34.07 6.71
CA ALA A 445 13.67 -34.51 7.55
C ALA A 445 12.79 -35.57 6.86
N ARG A 446 12.50 -35.40 5.56
CA ARG A 446 11.75 -36.39 4.77
C ARG A 446 12.50 -37.72 4.61
N SER A 447 13.81 -37.68 4.35
CA SER A 447 14.60 -38.91 4.29
C SER A 447 14.61 -39.63 5.65
N GLN A 448 14.63 -38.90 6.77
CA GLN A 448 14.64 -39.51 8.09
C GLN A 448 13.27 -40.12 8.49
N GLU A 449 12.16 -39.60 7.97
CA GLU A 449 10.83 -40.22 8.09
C GLU A 449 10.70 -41.51 7.26
N ASP A 450 11.32 -41.58 6.07
CA ASP A 450 11.35 -42.80 5.25
C ASP A 450 12.16 -43.94 5.92
N PHE A 451 13.21 -43.60 6.70
CA PHE A 451 14.03 -44.57 7.45
C PHE A 451 13.55 -44.85 8.89
N SER A 452 12.39 -44.32 9.29
CA SER A 452 11.81 -44.62 10.60
C SER A 452 11.34 -46.08 10.67
N PRO A 453 11.60 -46.84 11.76
CA PRO A 453 11.25 -48.26 11.88
C PRO A 453 9.74 -48.55 11.71
N LYS A 454 8.88 -47.54 11.87
CA LYS A 454 7.43 -47.66 11.58
C LYS A 454 7.12 -47.81 10.10
N ASN A 455 7.90 -47.24 9.18
CA ASN A 455 7.71 -47.35 7.73
C ASN A 455 8.48 -48.55 7.14
N ALA A 456 9.58 -48.96 7.76
CA ALA A 456 10.31 -50.19 7.40
C ALA A 456 9.45 -51.46 7.59
N LEU A 457 8.56 -51.48 8.59
CA LEU A 457 7.61 -52.57 8.81
C LEU A 457 6.54 -52.69 7.70
N PHE A 458 6.22 -51.61 6.98
CA PHE A 458 5.27 -51.64 5.85
C PHE A 458 5.91 -52.02 4.51
N MET A 459 7.24 -51.90 4.38
CA MET A 459 7.95 -52.34 3.17
C MET A 459 8.27 -53.84 3.15
N ASN A 460 8.28 -54.51 4.31
CA ASN A 460 8.53 -55.97 4.38
C ASN A 460 7.26 -56.84 4.19
N HIS A 461 6.09 -56.23 3.93
CA HIS A 461 4.82 -56.93 3.74
C HIS A 461 4.18 -56.73 2.36
N ARG A 462 4.96 -56.32 1.35
CA ARG A 462 4.52 -56.30 -0.06
C ARG A 462 5.31 -57.25 -0.93
#